data_AF-A0A971RH94-F1
#
_entry.id   AF-A0A971RH94-F1
#
_cell.length_a   1.000
_cell.length_b   1.000
_cell.length_c   1.000
_cell.angle_alpha   90.00
_cell.angle_beta   90.00
_cell.angle_gamma   90.00
#
_symmetry.space_group_name_H-M   'P 1'
#
loop_
_entity.id
_entity.type
_entity.pdbx_description
1 polymer ?
#
loop_
_entity_poly.entity_id
_entity_poly.type
_entity_poly.pdbx_seq_one_letter_code
_entity_poly.pdbx_strand_id
1 'polypeptide(L)'
;MQIENHWLLEARPCPSPFFNERPAGEMSLLVVHNIALPPLTYGGQAIEQLFTGCLPTDAHPYFAQLKGLEVSAHLLIRRTGELVQFVAFDKRAWHAGVSSFAGREQCNDFSIGIELEGSDNQPYTQQQYQQLAG
;
A
#
# COMPACT_ATOMS: atom_id res chain seq x y z
N MET A 1 -11.81 10.98 -8.88
CA MET A 1 -11.64 9.69 -9.60
C MET A 1 -12.92 8.85 -9.55
N GLN A 2 -13.04 7.77 -10.32
CA GLN A 2 -14.21 6.87 -10.31
C GLN A 2 -13.90 5.51 -9.68
N ILE A 3 -14.79 5.04 -8.80
CA ILE A 3 -14.66 3.75 -8.12
C ILE A 3 -15.80 2.84 -8.58
N GLU A 4 -15.47 1.66 -9.09
CA GLU A 4 -16.41 0.62 -9.47
C GLU A 4 -16.05 -0.69 -8.74
N ASN A 5 -17.02 -1.30 -8.05
CA ASN A 5 -16.80 -2.52 -7.26
C ASN A 5 -15.60 -2.43 -6.30
N HIS A 6 -15.41 -1.27 -5.68
CA HIS A 6 -14.30 -0.96 -4.78
C HIS A 6 -12.91 -0.91 -5.43
N TRP A 7 -12.84 -0.89 -6.76
CA TRP A 7 -11.63 -0.65 -7.54
C TRP A 7 -11.64 0.73 -8.19
N LEU A 8 -10.49 1.39 -8.18
CA LEU A 8 -10.30 2.70 -8.80
C LEU A 8 -10.03 2.50 -10.29
N LEU A 9 -10.89 3.06 -11.15
CA LEU A 9 -10.82 2.83 -12.60
C LEU A 9 -9.51 3.33 -13.21
N GLU A 10 -8.96 4.41 -12.65
CA GLU A 10 -7.71 5.03 -13.09
C GLU A 10 -6.46 4.30 -12.57
N ALA A 11 -6.59 3.40 -11.59
CA ALA A 11 -5.47 2.63 -11.08
C ALA A 11 -5.24 1.36 -11.90
N ARG A 12 -3.97 1.02 -12.12
CA ARG A 12 -3.62 -0.29 -12.65
C ARG A 12 -3.90 -1.36 -11.57
N PRO A 13 -4.69 -2.40 -11.87
CA PRO A 13 -4.90 -3.48 -10.93
C PRO A 13 -3.63 -4.35 -10.82
N CYS A 14 -3.25 -4.68 -9.59
CA CYS A 14 -2.21 -5.65 -9.25
C CYS A 14 -2.70 -6.49 -8.06
N PRO A 15 -3.71 -7.36 -8.25
CA PRO A 15 -4.42 -7.99 -7.14
C PRO A 15 -3.49 -8.78 -6.21
N SER A 16 -3.49 -8.42 -4.93
CA SER A 16 -2.73 -9.10 -3.88
C SER A 16 -3.56 -10.23 -3.27
N PRO A 17 -2.95 -11.37 -2.91
CA PRO A 17 -3.59 -12.39 -2.08
C PRO A 17 -3.62 -12.03 -0.59
N PHE A 18 -2.88 -11.00 -0.17
CA PHE A 18 -2.70 -10.61 1.24
C PHE A 18 -3.79 -9.64 1.68
N PHE A 19 -5.00 -10.16 1.84
CA PHE A 19 -6.11 -9.43 2.44
C PHE A 19 -7.10 -10.42 3.06
N ASN A 20 -8.05 -9.90 3.82
CA ASN A 20 -9.21 -10.66 4.25
C ASN A 20 -10.43 -9.75 4.44
N GLU A 21 -11.55 -10.30 4.91
CA GLU A 21 -12.74 -9.51 5.19
C GLU A 21 -12.53 -8.55 6.37
N ARG A 22 -13.11 -7.35 6.24
CA ARG A 22 -13.22 -6.41 7.37
C ARG A 22 -14.21 -6.97 8.40
N PRO A 23 -13.89 -7.00 9.70
CA PRO A 23 -14.79 -7.55 10.71
C PRO A 23 -16.17 -6.88 10.76
N ALA A 24 -16.23 -5.57 10.51
CA ALA A 24 -17.45 -4.76 10.56
C ALA A 24 -17.79 -4.06 9.23
N GLY A 25 -17.02 -4.30 8.16
CA GLY A 25 -17.17 -3.57 6.88
C GLY A 25 -16.88 -2.07 6.94
N GLU A 26 -16.33 -1.56 8.05
CA GLU A 26 -16.09 -0.13 8.25
C GLU A 26 -14.88 0.37 7.46
N MET A 27 -15.01 1.56 6.87
CA MET A 27 -13.93 2.32 6.25
C MET A 27 -14.05 3.78 6.68
N SER A 28 -13.32 4.16 7.72
CA SER A 28 -13.47 5.48 8.37
C SER A 28 -12.14 6.17 8.68
N LEU A 29 -11.02 5.50 8.38
CA LEU A 29 -9.67 6.04 8.56
C LEU A 29 -8.87 5.93 7.25
N LEU A 30 -8.12 6.98 6.92
CA LEU A 30 -7.06 6.93 5.92
C LEU A 30 -5.71 6.92 6.63
N VAL A 31 -4.86 5.94 6.35
CA VAL A 31 -3.46 5.91 6.81
C VAL A 31 -2.55 6.09 5.60
N VAL A 32 -1.73 7.13 5.65
CA VAL A 32 -0.75 7.44 4.61
C VAL A 32 0.60 6.88 5.05
N HIS A 33 1.21 6.10 4.17
CA HIS A 33 2.49 5.43 4.37
C HIS A 33 3.49 5.84 3.29
N ASN A 34 4.75 5.45 3.47
CA ASN A 34 5.74 5.49 2.39
C ASN A 34 6.55 4.21 2.33
N ILE A 35 7.03 3.91 1.12
CA ILE A 35 7.84 2.73 0.87
C ILE A 35 8.81 2.96 -0.30
N ALA A 36 10.01 2.38 -0.20
CA ALA A 36 10.98 2.28 -1.28
C ALA A 36 11.72 0.96 -1.17
N LEU A 37 11.76 0.20 -2.27
CA LEU A 37 12.38 -1.13 -2.27
C LEU A 37 13.28 -1.35 -3.51
N PRO A 38 14.60 -1.58 -3.32
CA PRO A 38 15.35 -1.39 -2.05
C PRO A 38 15.24 0.04 -1.49
N PRO A 39 15.68 0.30 -0.25
CA PRO A 39 15.60 1.63 0.35
C PRO A 39 16.17 2.71 -0.58
N LEU A 40 15.48 3.85 -0.67
CA LEU A 40 15.81 4.99 -1.54
C LEU A 40 15.89 4.67 -3.04
N THR A 41 15.38 3.52 -3.47
CA THR A 41 15.30 3.11 -4.88
C THR A 41 13.85 3.12 -5.35
N TYR A 42 13.61 3.69 -6.53
CA TYR A 42 12.28 3.95 -7.08
C TYR A 42 12.11 3.38 -8.49
N GLY A 43 10.87 3.18 -8.94
CA GLY A 43 10.53 2.78 -10.32
C GLY A 43 10.63 1.27 -10.61
N GLY A 44 11.03 0.46 -9.63
CA GLY A 44 11.14 -0.99 -9.76
C GLY A 44 9.83 -1.75 -9.51
N GLN A 45 9.89 -3.09 -9.56
CA GLN A 45 8.76 -3.99 -9.29
C GLN A 45 8.72 -4.50 -7.84
N ALA A 46 9.76 -4.24 -7.05
CA ALA A 46 9.92 -4.86 -5.73
C ALA A 46 8.77 -4.55 -4.75
N ILE A 47 8.17 -3.35 -4.82
CA ILE A 47 7.01 -3.01 -3.99
C ILE A 47 5.81 -3.89 -4.36
N GLU A 48 5.50 -4.01 -5.66
CA GLU A 48 4.42 -4.87 -6.14
C GLU A 48 4.67 -6.33 -5.80
N GLN A 49 5.91 -6.79 -5.95
CA GLN A 49 6.31 -8.16 -5.62
C GLN A 49 6.23 -8.43 -4.12
N LEU A 50 6.58 -7.47 -3.25
CA LEU A 50 6.39 -7.61 -1.81
C LEU A 50 4.90 -7.76 -1.49
N PHE A 51 4.07 -6.85 -2.00
CA PHE A 51 2.64 -6.85 -1.71
C PHE A 51 1.87 -8.01 -2.32
N THR A 52 2.46 -8.72 -3.28
CA THR A 52 1.87 -9.92 -3.90
C THR A 52 2.50 -11.23 -3.43
N GLY A 53 3.48 -11.19 -2.53
CA GLY A 53 4.16 -12.38 -2.01
C GLY A 53 5.16 -13.02 -2.99
N CYS A 54 5.56 -12.28 -4.03
CA CYS A 54 6.42 -12.73 -5.11
C CYS A 54 7.84 -12.14 -5.07
N LEU A 55 8.22 -11.45 -3.99
CA LEU A 55 9.53 -10.79 -3.88
C LEU A 55 10.68 -11.83 -3.86
N PRO A 56 11.64 -11.79 -4.81
CA PRO A 56 12.81 -12.67 -4.78
C PRO A 56 13.76 -12.23 -3.66
N THR A 57 13.62 -12.85 -2.49
CA THR A 57 14.32 -12.42 -1.25
C THR A 57 15.85 -12.58 -1.28
N ASP A 58 16.36 -13.31 -2.25
CA ASP A 58 17.79 -13.52 -2.52
C ASP A 58 18.38 -12.51 -3.54
N ALA A 59 17.53 -11.75 -4.25
CA ALA A 59 17.98 -10.81 -5.29
C ALA A 59 18.65 -9.54 -4.74
N HIS A 60 18.45 -9.22 -3.46
CA HIS A 60 19.07 -8.07 -2.81
C HIS A 60 19.26 -8.32 -1.30
N PRO A 61 20.39 -7.91 -0.68
CA PRO A 61 20.63 -8.16 0.76
C PRO A 61 19.51 -7.65 1.68
N TYR A 62 18.91 -6.49 1.34
CA TYR A 62 17.78 -5.93 2.08
C TYR A 62 16.53 -6.83 2.03
N PHE A 63 16.30 -7.58 0.96
CA PHE A 63 15.08 -8.38 0.80
C PHE A 63 15.08 -9.63 1.67
N ALA A 64 16.25 -10.11 2.12
CA ALA A 64 16.35 -11.27 2.99
C ALA A 64 15.53 -11.11 4.30
N GLN A 65 15.46 -9.89 4.85
CA GLN A 65 14.69 -9.61 6.07
C GLN A 65 13.17 -9.55 5.83
N LEU A 66 12.74 -9.45 4.58
CA LEU A 66 11.32 -9.40 4.19
C LEU A 66 10.76 -10.81 3.89
N LYS A 67 11.59 -11.85 4.00
CA LYS A 67 11.22 -13.22 3.69
C LYS A 67 10.10 -13.70 4.63
N GLY A 68 9.00 -14.17 4.03
CA GLY A 68 7.83 -14.67 4.76
C GLY A 68 6.94 -13.56 5.34
N LEU A 69 7.23 -12.29 5.07
CA LEU A 69 6.35 -11.19 5.44
C LEU A 69 5.14 -11.18 4.50
N GLU A 70 3.94 -11.19 5.08
CA GLU A 70 2.69 -11.04 4.35
C GLU A 70 2.10 -9.66 4.68
N VAL A 71 2.26 -8.72 3.77
CA VAL A 71 1.82 -7.33 3.92
C VAL A 71 1.28 -6.82 2.60
N SER A 72 0.36 -5.87 2.66
CA SER A 72 -0.22 -5.23 1.49
C SER A 72 -0.74 -3.85 1.86
N ALA A 73 -0.93 -2.99 0.86
CA ALA A 73 -1.68 -1.75 0.97
C ALA A 73 -2.88 -1.79 0.02
N HIS A 74 -3.77 -0.80 0.10
CA HIS A 74 -4.84 -0.69 -0.89
C HIS A 74 -4.28 -0.09 -2.17
N LEU A 75 -3.55 1.03 -2.06
CA LEU A 75 -2.97 1.75 -3.18
C LEU A 75 -1.47 2.01 -2.99
N LEU A 76 -0.74 2.05 -4.10
CA LEU A 76 0.58 2.66 -4.24
C LEU A 76 0.48 3.82 -5.22
N ILE A 77 1.04 4.97 -4.84
CA ILE A 77 1.25 6.12 -5.72
C ILE A 77 2.75 6.23 -6.01
N ARG A 78 3.15 5.87 -7.23
CA ARG A 78 4.55 5.94 -7.66
C ARG A 78 5.02 7.39 -7.77
N ARG A 79 6.34 7.59 -7.86
CA ARG A 79 6.93 8.94 -8.03
C ARG A 79 6.35 9.69 -9.25
N THR A 80 6.00 8.94 -10.29
CA THR A 80 5.40 9.42 -11.55
C THR A 80 3.91 9.78 -11.44
N GLY A 81 3.27 9.54 -10.29
CA GLY A 81 1.83 9.64 -10.12
C GLY A 81 1.04 8.44 -10.66
N GLU A 82 1.71 7.38 -11.13
CA GLU A 82 1.01 6.14 -11.46
C GLU A 82 0.35 5.56 -10.20
N LEU A 83 -0.92 5.22 -10.33
CA LEU A 83 -1.71 4.54 -9.31
C LEU A 83 -1.70 3.04 -9.56
N VAL A 84 -1.35 2.27 -8.53
CA VAL A 84 -1.46 0.81 -8.53
C VAL A 84 -2.37 0.41 -7.38
N GLN A 85 -3.38 -0.41 -7.65
CA GLN A 85 -4.27 -0.93 -6.61
C GLN A 85 -4.03 -2.41 -6.39
N PHE A 86 -3.90 -2.83 -5.13
CA PHE A 86 -3.64 -4.22 -4.77
C PHE A 86 -4.84 -4.91 -4.12
N VAL A 87 -5.60 -4.14 -3.34
CA VAL A 87 -6.71 -4.66 -2.53
C VAL A 87 -7.89 -3.71 -2.71
N ALA A 88 -9.05 -4.30 -3.02
CA ALA A 88 -10.32 -3.58 -3.12
C ALA A 88 -10.63 -2.85 -1.80
N PHE A 89 -11.17 -1.64 -1.86
CA PHE A 89 -11.37 -0.81 -0.65
C PHE A 89 -12.24 -1.47 0.45
N ASP A 90 -13.22 -2.29 0.07
CA ASP A 90 -14.10 -3.01 1.02
C ASP A 90 -13.38 -4.15 1.76
N LYS A 91 -12.21 -4.57 1.30
CA LYS A 91 -11.39 -5.60 1.96
C LYS A 91 -10.38 -4.98 2.90
N ARG A 92 -9.91 -5.80 3.85
CA ARG A 92 -8.88 -5.44 4.82
C ARG A 92 -7.49 -5.78 4.27
N ALA A 93 -6.78 -4.78 3.78
CA ALA A 93 -5.34 -4.90 3.51
C ALA A 93 -4.52 -4.96 4.80
N TRP A 94 -3.27 -5.46 4.73
CA TRP A 94 -2.40 -5.67 5.89
C TRP A 94 -1.24 -4.66 5.91
N HIS A 95 -1.54 -3.40 6.27
CA HIS A 95 -0.58 -2.28 6.16
C HIS A 95 -0.18 -1.65 7.51
N ALA A 96 -1.07 -1.63 8.51
CA ALA A 96 -0.86 -0.87 9.74
C ALA A 96 -0.11 -1.64 10.85
N GLY A 97 0.00 -2.96 10.75
CA GLY A 97 0.57 -3.81 11.81
C GLY A 97 -0.18 -3.65 13.15
N VAL A 98 0.56 -3.71 14.26
CA VAL A 98 0.02 -3.41 15.60
C VAL A 98 -0.08 -1.89 15.75
N SER A 99 -1.31 -1.37 15.83
CA SER A 99 -1.57 0.07 15.82
C SER A 99 -2.80 0.47 16.63
N SER A 100 -2.91 1.75 16.99
CA SER A 100 -4.09 2.34 17.64
C SER A 100 -4.34 3.77 17.17
N PHE A 101 -5.61 4.13 16.94
CA PHE A 101 -6.04 5.48 16.58
C PHE A 101 -7.31 5.86 17.34
N ALA A 102 -7.32 7.03 17.99
CA ALA A 102 -8.43 7.50 18.81
C ALA A 102 -8.93 6.46 19.84
N GLY A 103 -8.01 5.68 20.42
CA GLY A 103 -8.31 4.63 21.41
C GLY A 103 -8.81 3.30 20.81
N ARG A 104 -8.89 3.17 19.48
CA ARG A 104 -9.26 1.95 18.78
C ARG A 104 -8.00 1.24 18.26
N GLU A 105 -7.80 0.00 18.68
CA GLU A 105 -6.70 -0.85 18.18
C GLU A 105 -7.04 -1.46 16.81
N GLN A 106 -6.06 -2.12 16.19
CA GLN A 106 -6.21 -2.87 14.93
C GLN A 106 -6.69 -1.97 13.76
N CYS A 107 -5.91 -0.93 13.45
CA CYS A 107 -6.35 0.08 12.47
C CYS A 107 -6.75 -0.50 11.11
N ASN A 108 -6.11 -1.60 10.66
CA ASN A 108 -6.46 -2.29 9.42
C ASN A 108 -7.98 -2.55 9.32
N ASP A 109 -8.65 -2.88 10.43
CA ASP A 109 -10.07 -3.22 10.46
C ASP A 109 -10.98 -2.11 9.91
N PHE A 110 -10.57 -0.84 10.07
CA PHE A 110 -11.37 0.33 9.69
C PHE A 110 -10.62 1.33 8.80
N SER A 111 -9.39 1.01 8.37
CA SER A 111 -8.57 1.90 7.54
C SER A 111 -8.38 1.48 6.09
N ILE A 112 -8.23 2.49 5.23
CA ILE A 112 -7.58 2.40 3.93
C ILE A 112 -6.11 2.80 4.10
N GLY A 113 -5.22 2.02 3.49
CA GLY A 113 -3.78 2.26 3.47
C GLY A 113 -3.33 2.68 2.07
N ILE A 114 -2.73 3.87 1.97
CA ILE A 114 -2.15 4.38 0.72
C ILE A 114 -0.64 4.59 0.93
N GLU A 115 0.14 3.93 0.08
CA GLU A 115 1.60 4.02 0.06
C GLU A 115 2.04 5.07 -0.96
N LEU A 116 2.92 5.99 -0.55
CA LEU A 116 3.66 6.84 -1.48
C LEU A 116 5.05 6.24 -1.71
N GLU A 117 5.41 5.98 -2.97
CA GLU A 117 6.79 5.60 -3.30
C GLU A 117 7.73 6.75 -2.89
N GLY A 118 8.62 6.52 -1.93
CA GLY A 118 9.37 7.62 -1.30
C GLY A 118 10.09 7.24 -0.02
N SER A 119 10.50 8.26 0.73
CA SER A 119 11.19 8.10 2.02
C SER A 119 10.99 9.34 2.89
N ASP A 120 11.29 9.21 4.18
CA ASP A 120 11.15 10.29 5.15
C ASP A 120 12.07 11.49 4.89
N ASN A 121 13.16 11.28 4.14
CA ASN A 121 14.23 12.26 3.96
C ASN A 121 14.18 12.98 2.61
N GLN A 122 13.15 12.75 1.79
CA GLN A 122 13.03 13.34 0.47
C GLN A 122 11.61 13.85 0.21
N PRO A 123 11.45 14.99 -0.48
CA PRO A 123 10.13 15.50 -0.81
C PRO A 123 9.38 14.55 -1.75
N TYR A 124 8.07 14.42 -1.55
CA TYR A 124 7.17 13.78 -2.51
C TYR A 124 6.98 14.64 -3.76
N THR A 125 6.70 14.01 -4.90
CA THR A 125 6.47 14.77 -6.14
C THR A 125 5.13 15.49 -6.10
N GLN A 126 5.01 16.56 -6.88
CA GLN A 126 3.71 17.25 -7.04
C GLN A 126 2.63 16.30 -7.57
N GLN A 127 3.00 15.36 -8.45
CA GLN A 127 2.10 14.35 -8.98
C GLN A 127 1.57 13.44 -7.85
N GLN A 128 2.42 13.03 -6.90
CA GLN A 128 1.97 12.23 -5.76
C GLN A 128 0.96 12.98 -4.88
N TYR A 129 1.19 14.26 -4.59
CA TYR A 129 0.23 15.07 -3.84
C TYR A 129 -1.10 15.24 -4.59
N GLN A 130 -1.05 15.46 -5.90
CA GLN A 130 -2.26 15.59 -6.74
C GLN A 130 -3.09 14.30 -6.75
N GLN A 131 -2.42 13.16 -6.89
CA GLN A 131 -3.09 11.85 -6.89
C GLN A 131 -3.61 11.46 -5.50
N LEU A 132 -2.91 11.83 -4.42
CA LEU A 132 -3.37 11.53 -3.06
C LEU A 132 -4.65 12.30 -2.70
N ALA A 133 -4.84 13.50 -3.25
CA ALA A 133 -5.95 14.39 -2.90
C ALA A 133 -7.15 14.34 -3.87
N GLY A 134 -6.99 13.79 -5.08
CA GLY A 134 -7.96 13.87 -6.20
C GLY A 134 -8.89 12.68 -6.40
#